data_AF-A0A2N8EXD7-F1
#
_entry.id   AF-A0A2N8EXD7-F1
#
_cell.length_a   1.000
_cell.length_b   1.000
_cell.length_c   1.000
_cell.angle_alpha   90.00
_cell.angle_beta   90.00
_cell.angle_gamma   90.00
#
_symmetry.space_group_name_H-M   'P 1'
#
loop_
_entity.id
_entity.type
_entity.pdbx_description
1 polymer ?
#
loop_
_entity_poly.entity_id
_entity_poly.type
_entity_poly.pdbx_seq_one_letter_code
_entity_poly.pdbx_strand_id
1 'polypeptide(L)'
;MSGLSSSVENRLSKFQPPVDHKEFERLCVDVFEFILKARNIKILSKLHNRVHAYGTTGDKQYGVDVRDPATMAVAQCKRQVDITTTTLQRELKLLMEYEKDVSHYFFLISHSDVKKSLSDWVEKKNTKAKAERDDSTPFPCLPSVALPELHILGWDEIRSYLGQSTFLLWKWQVSIPVGQNFHLDGLDINGLDREVRRFKDEIDPAETPLSQEAIDAIESLLSTIDIERILTIGAGPLIDVKVVNGIGTFINELAETYRVIRTYPEAIRKIDKRDLIVVEQGYSLLNDLARQKARISAYPYLRRILFACQALRWCLTRPECYMWEPEEVIDECGDQHVVDGVTQLRFNFTKKESTYYGIAYTDPKEVIKLTGKIVKGIRYLTSFS
;
A
#
# COMPACT_ATOMS: atom_id res chain seq x y z
N MET A 1 -14.62 5.22 29.21
CA MET A 1 -14.87 5.48 27.78
C MET A 1 -15.67 6.77 27.71
N SER A 2 -15.13 7.85 27.15
CA SER A 2 -15.97 8.98 26.75
C SER A 2 -16.80 8.50 25.56
N GLY A 3 -18.13 8.56 25.65
CA GLY A 3 -19.03 8.12 24.60
C GLY A 3 -18.74 8.81 23.27
N LEU A 4 -19.07 8.14 22.16
CA LEU A 4 -19.05 8.77 20.84
C LEU A 4 -20.01 9.97 20.86
N SER A 5 -19.74 10.99 20.04
CA SER A 5 -20.70 12.09 19.93
C SER A 5 -22.00 11.57 19.30
N SER A 6 -23.14 12.14 19.67
CA SER A 6 -24.46 11.72 19.15
C SER A 6 -24.54 11.75 17.62
N SER A 7 -23.81 12.66 16.97
CA SER A 7 -23.69 12.72 15.51
C SER A 7 -22.99 11.47 14.95
N VAL A 8 -21.88 11.06 15.57
CA VAL A 8 -21.11 9.88 15.17
C VAL A 8 -21.90 8.60 15.46
N GLU A 9 -22.57 8.52 16.60
CA GLU A 9 -23.45 7.38 16.93
C GLU A 9 -24.58 7.23 15.90
N ASN A 10 -25.20 8.33 15.48
CA ASN A 10 -26.25 8.33 14.45
C ASN A 10 -25.72 7.95 13.07
N ARG A 11 -24.49 8.35 12.71
CA ARG A 11 -23.86 7.90 11.46
C ARG A 11 -23.51 6.42 11.52
N LEU A 12 -22.92 5.98 12.63
CA LEU A 12 -22.57 4.58 12.85
C LEU A 12 -23.80 3.69 12.80
N SER A 13 -24.91 4.07 13.44
CA SER A 13 -26.15 3.27 13.41
C SER A 13 -26.77 3.14 12.01
N LYS A 14 -26.46 4.07 11.10
CA LYS A 14 -26.92 4.03 9.70
C LYS A 14 -25.94 3.37 8.75
N PHE A 15 -24.70 3.13 9.18
CA PHE A 15 -23.66 2.53 8.36
C PHE A 15 -24.08 1.10 7.95
N GLN A 16 -24.11 0.88 6.64
CA GLN A 16 -24.51 -0.38 6.02
C GLN A 16 -23.27 -1.24 5.75
N PRO A 17 -23.39 -2.57 5.69
CA PRO A 17 -22.27 -3.42 5.32
C PRO A 17 -21.82 -3.08 3.89
N PRO A 18 -20.50 -3.06 3.62
CA PRO A 18 -19.96 -2.89 2.27
C PRO A 18 -20.67 -3.72 1.22
N VAL A 19 -20.88 -3.17 0.03
CA VAL A 19 -21.62 -3.85 -1.05
C VAL A 19 -20.78 -4.97 -1.65
N ASP A 20 -19.50 -4.72 -1.87
CA ASP A 20 -18.57 -5.72 -2.39
C ASP A 20 -18.13 -6.71 -1.30
N HIS A 21 -18.01 -7.98 -1.71
CA HIS A 21 -17.56 -9.06 -0.83
C HIS A 21 -16.14 -8.87 -0.29
N LYS A 22 -15.19 -8.41 -1.12
CA LYS A 22 -13.80 -8.21 -0.70
C LYS A 22 -13.69 -7.02 0.24
N GLU A 23 -14.49 -5.97 0.02
CA GLU A 23 -14.57 -4.87 0.97
C GLU A 23 -15.15 -5.30 2.32
N PHE A 24 -16.18 -6.16 2.33
CA PHE A 24 -16.73 -6.72 3.56
C PHE A 24 -15.69 -7.57 4.30
N GLU A 25 -14.94 -8.42 3.59
CA GLU A 25 -13.82 -9.19 4.16
C GLU A 25 -12.75 -8.26 4.78
N ARG A 26 -12.35 -7.19 4.07
CA ARG A 26 -11.41 -6.19 4.60
C ARG A 26 -11.93 -5.52 5.88
N LEU A 27 -13.23 -5.20 5.93
CA LEU A 27 -13.86 -4.68 7.14
C LEU A 27 -13.79 -5.69 8.27
N CYS A 28 -14.11 -6.95 8.00
CA CYS A 28 -14.03 -8.02 8.97
C CYS A 28 -12.61 -8.21 9.51
N VAL A 29 -11.57 -8.13 8.67
CA VAL A 29 -10.16 -8.14 9.11
C VAL A 29 -9.90 -7.00 10.09
N ASP A 30 -10.33 -5.78 9.77
CA ASP A 30 -10.10 -4.59 10.59
C ASP A 30 -10.74 -4.67 11.97
N VAL A 31 -11.97 -5.21 12.07
CA VAL A 31 -12.69 -5.29 13.34
C VAL A 31 -12.35 -6.55 14.14
N PHE A 32 -11.66 -7.54 13.54
CA PHE A 32 -11.48 -8.85 14.16
C PHE A 32 -10.73 -8.79 15.49
N GLU A 33 -9.73 -7.91 15.61
CA GLU A 33 -9.03 -7.70 16.87
C GLU A 33 -9.99 -7.27 18.00
N PHE A 34 -10.96 -6.40 17.70
CA PHE A 34 -11.94 -5.91 18.66
C PHE A 34 -12.95 -7.00 19.03
N ILE A 35 -13.35 -7.83 18.06
CA ILE A 35 -14.19 -9.02 18.29
C ILE A 35 -13.48 -9.97 19.28
N LEU A 36 -12.23 -10.31 19.01
CA LEU A 36 -11.45 -11.23 19.85
C LEU A 36 -11.27 -10.69 21.27
N LYS A 37 -10.99 -9.38 21.41
CA LYS A 37 -10.91 -8.72 22.73
C LYS A 37 -12.24 -8.74 23.47
N ALA A 38 -13.35 -8.40 22.83
CA ALA A 38 -14.67 -8.38 23.46
C ALA A 38 -15.14 -9.76 23.90
N ARG A 39 -14.75 -10.81 23.17
CA ARG A 39 -15.01 -12.21 23.52
C ARG A 39 -13.97 -12.81 24.48
N ASN A 40 -13.00 -12.01 24.96
CA ASN A 40 -11.93 -12.43 25.87
C ASN A 40 -11.10 -13.62 25.35
N ILE A 41 -10.88 -13.69 24.04
CA ILE A 41 -10.05 -14.75 23.43
C ILE A 41 -8.59 -14.52 23.80
N LYS A 42 -7.96 -15.54 24.39
CA LYS A 42 -6.57 -15.44 24.89
C LYS A 42 -5.56 -15.63 23.76
N ILE A 43 -4.43 -14.95 23.88
CA ILE A 43 -3.25 -15.23 23.07
C ILE A 43 -2.68 -16.58 23.53
N LEU A 44 -2.53 -17.51 22.58
CA LEU A 44 -2.06 -18.87 22.81
C LEU A 44 -0.61 -19.05 22.34
N SER A 45 -0.18 -18.27 21.35
CA SER A 45 1.17 -18.33 20.80
C SER A 45 2.19 -17.64 21.71
N LYS A 46 3.30 -18.32 22.01
CA LYS A 46 4.46 -17.70 22.68
C LYS A 46 5.25 -16.75 21.77
N LEU A 47 5.06 -16.86 20.46
CA LEU A 47 5.78 -16.07 19.45
C LEU A 47 5.11 -14.71 19.17
N HIS A 48 3.88 -14.53 19.63
CA HIS A 48 3.09 -13.32 19.40
C HIS A 48 2.72 -12.70 20.75
N ASN A 49 2.96 -11.40 20.91
CA ASN A 49 2.63 -10.65 22.13
C ASN A 49 1.35 -9.81 21.98
N ARG A 50 0.74 -9.81 20.79
CA ARG A 50 -0.48 -9.06 20.47
C ARG A 50 -1.29 -9.79 19.41
N VAL A 51 -2.59 -9.47 19.37
CA VAL A 51 -3.49 -9.85 18.27
C VAL A 51 -3.10 -9.05 17.03
N HIS A 52 -3.09 -9.70 15.88
CA HIS A 52 -2.87 -9.08 14.59
C HIS A 52 -3.57 -9.92 13.52
N ALA A 53 -4.78 -9.51 13.15
CA ALA A 53 -5.57 -10.22 12.14
C ALA A 53 -5.05 -9.92 10.73
N TYR A 54 -5.14 -10.93 9.86
CA TYR A 54 -4.82 -10.81 8.44
C TYR A 54 -5.91 -11.46 7.60
N GLY A 55 -6.15 -10.89 6.41
CA GLY A 55 -6.97 -11.54 5.39
C GLY A 55 -6.21 -12.69 4.72
N THR A 56 -6.93 -13.73 4.33
CA THR A 56 -6.41 -14.85 3.54
C THR A 56 -6.91 -14.72 2.09
N THR A 57 -6.03 -14.96 1.11
CA THR A 57 -6.36 -14.85 -0.32
C THR A 57 -5.98 -16.14 -1.07
N GLY A 58 -6.67 -16.42 -2.19
CA GLY A 58 -6.41 -17.57 -3.08
C GLY A 58 -7.45 -18.70 -3.01
N ASP A 59 -7.33 -19.69 -3.90
CA ASP A 59 -8.34 -20.74 -4.13
C ASP A 59 -8.42 -21.81 -3.01
N LYS A 60 -7.45 -21.83 -2.08
CA LYS A 60 -7.33 -22.81 -0.99
C LYS A 60 -7.53 -22.17 0.38
N GLN A 61 -8.59 -21.39 0.53
CA GLN A 61 -8.90 -20.74 1.80
C GLN A 61 -9.58 -21.67 2.80
N TYR A 62 -10.11 -22.83 2.36
CA TYR A 62 -10.75 -23.82 3.24
C TYR A 62 -11.83 -23.21 4.18
N GLY A 63 -12.55 -22.19 3.70
CA GLY A 63 -13.53 -21.47 4.50
C GLY A 63 -12.92 -20.53 5.54
N VAL A 64 -11.70 -20.03 5.33
CA VAL A 64 -11.08 -19.03 6.19
C VAL A 64 -10.78 -17.79 5.35
N ASP A 65 -11.43 -16.68 5.70
CA ASP A 65 -11.21 -15.36 5.09
C ASP A 65 -10.35 -14.45 6.00
N VAL A 66 -10.41 -14.66 7.31
CA VAL A 66 -9.64 -13.90 8.32
C VAL A 66 -8.96 -14.86 9.27
N ARG A 67 -7.71 -14.53 9.64
CA ARG A 67 -6.95 -15.30 10.63
C ARG A 67 -6.15 -14.41 11.55
N ASP A 68 -6.12 -14.78 12.83
CA ASP A 68 -5.17 -14.27 13.81
C ASP A 68 -4.22 -15.39 14.28
N PRO A 69 -2.92 -15.34 13.97
CA PRO A 69 -1.94 -16.35 14.40
C PRO A 69 -1.71 -16.40 15.92
N ALA A 70 -1.95 -15.30 16.64
CA ALA A 70 -1.65 -15.20 18.07
C ALA A 70 -2.63 -15.99 18.93
N THR A 71 -3.92 -15.90 18.59
CA THR A 71 -5.04 -16.59 19.25
C THR A 71 -5.42 -17.89 18.55
N MET A 72 -4.95 -18.11 17.32
CA MET A 72 -5.38 -19.20 16.43
C MET A 72 -6.88 -19.17 16.11
N ALA A 73 -7.52 -18.00 16.28
CA ALA A 73 -8.89 -17.79 15.87
C ALA A 73 -8.95 -17.48 14.37
N VAL A 74 -9.97 -18.00 13.71
CA VAL A 74 -10.21 -17.78 12.28
C VAL A 74 -11.66 -17.38 12.04
N ALA A 75 -11.94 -16.71 10.93
CA ALA A 75 -13.29 -16.29 10.58
C ALA A 75 -13.60 -16.48 9.10
N GLN A 76 -14.89 -16.64 8.83
CA GLN A 76 -15.48 -16.66 7.51
C GLN A 76 -16.48 -15.53 7.36
N CYS A 77 -16.30 -14.72 6.33
CA CYS A 77 -17.07 -13.52 6.06
C CYS A 77 -18.11 -13.81 4.99
N LYS A 78 -19.40 -13.65 5.29
CA LYS A 78 -20.48 -13.93 4.34
C LYS A 78 -21.31 -12.69 4.07
N ARG A 79 -21.12 -12.14 2.87
CA ARG A 79 -21.96 -11.12 2.25
C ARG A 79 -23.10 -11.75 1.44
N GLN A 80 -24.01 -12.46 2.11
CA GLN A 80 -25.20 -13.06 1.46
C GLN A 80 -26.48 -12.62 2.16
N VAL A 81 -27.52 -12.37 1.36
CA VAL A 81 -28.84 -11.95 1.87
C VAL A 81 -29.53 -13.09 2.62
N ASP A 82 -29.37 -14.33 2.14
CA ASP A 82 -29.98 -15.52 2.75
C ASP A 82 -28.96 -16.57 3.18
N ILE A 83 -28.46 -16.40 4.41
CA ILE A 83 -27.62 -17.40 5.06
C ILE A 83 -28.52 -18.43 5.76
N THR A 84 -28.25 -19.70 5.48
CA THR A 84 -28.98 -20.84 6.05
C THR A 84 -28.05 -21.74 6.85
N THR A 85 -28.61 -22.65 7.65
CA THR A 85 -27.82 -23.67 8.37
C THR A 85 -27.07 -24.59 7.41
N THR A 86 -27.62 -24.86 6.23
CA THR A 86 -26.95 -25.60 5.15
C THR A 86 -25.71 -24.86 4.66
N THR A 87 -25.78 -23.53 4.53
CA THR A 87 -24.63 -22.69 4.20
C THR A 87 -23.53 -22.86 5.25
N LEU A 88 -23.86 -22.67 6.55
CA LEU A 88 -22.88 -22.83 7.64
C LEU A 88 -22.27 -24.23 7.67
N GLN A 89 -23.08 -25.27 7.43
CA GLN A 89 -22.63 -26.65 7.39
C GLN A 89 -21.65 -26.93 6.24
N ARG A 90 -21.81 -26.26 5.09
CA ARG A 90 -20.86 -26.35 3.97
C ARG A 90 -19.54 -25.67 4.30
N GLU A 91 -19.58 -24.48 4.87
CA GLU A 91 -18.36 -23.78 5.30
C GLU A 91 -17.60 -24.58 6.37
N LEU A 92 -18.32 -25.19 7.31
CA LEU A 92 -17.70 -26.05 8.31
C LEU A 92 -17.03 -27.28 7.69
N LYS A 93 -17.60 -27.85 6.62
CA LYS A 93 -16.96 -28.95 5.87
C LYS A 93 -15.65 -28.50 5.21
N LEU A 94 -15.61 -27.29 4.64
CA LEU A 94 -14.38 -26.73 4.09
C LEU A 94 -13.32 -26.55 5.17
N LEU A 95 -13.72 -26.06 6.36
CA LEU A 95 -12.81 -25.89 7.49
C LEU A 95 -12.16 -27.20 7.94
N MET A 96 -12.84 -28.34 7.78
CA MET A 96 -12.27 -29.66 8.12
C MET A 96 -10.99 -29.99 7.36
N GLU A 97 -10.80 -29.40 6.18
CA GLU A 97 -9.61 -29.56 5.33
C GLU A 97 -8.51 -28.56 5.68
N TYR A 98 -8.74 -27.65 6.64
CA TYR A 98 -7.76 -26.66 7.06
C TYR A 98 -6.64 -27.32 7.88
N GLU A 99 -5.41 -27.22 7.39
CA GLU A 99 -4.24 -27.95 7.91
C GLU A 99 -3.55 -27.26 9.10
N LYS A 100 -4.23 -26.36 9.83
CA LYS A 100 -3.63 -25.65 10.96
C LYS A 100 -4.57 -25.60 12.15
N ASP A 101 -4.00 -25.55 13.34
CA ASP A 101 -4.77 -25.52 14.59
C ASP A 101 -5.69 -24.30 14.66
N VAL A 102 -6.93 -24.54 15.11
CA VAL A 102 -7.96 -23.51 15.27
C VAL A 102 -8.53 -23.59 16.68
N SER A 103 -8.56 -22.44 17.36
CA SER A 103 -9.19 -22.30 18.68
C SER A 103 -10.67 -21.95 18.53
N HIS A 104 -10.96 -20.89 17.79
CA HIS A 104 -12.30 -20.35 17.60
C HIS A 104 -12.56 -20.12 16.11
N TYR A 105 -13.79 -20.39 15.67
CA TYR A 105 -14.23 -20.13 14.30
C TYR A 105 -15.45 -19.22 14.27
N PHE A 106 -15.32 -18.05 13.65
CA PHE A 106 -16.33 -17.01 13.61
C PHE A 106 -17.01 -16.94 12.25
N PHE A 107 -18.34 -17.04 12.24
CA PHE A 107 -19.15 -16.65 11.10
C PHE A 107 -19.51 -15.16 11.22
N LEU A 108 -18.93 -14.33 10.36
CA LEU A 108 -19.19 -12.90 10.30
C LEU A 108 -20.15 -12.63 9.14
N ILE A 109 -21.38 -12.22 9.43
CA ILE A 109 -22.43 -12.13 8.42
C ILE A 109 -22.93 -10.71 8.24
N SER A 110 -23.21 -10.33 6.98
CA SER A 110 -23.69 -8.97 6.67
C SER A 110 -25.16 -8.71 7.01
N HIS A 111 -25.88 -9.71 7.51
CA HIS A 111 -27.28 -9.57 7.88
C HIS A 111 -27.38 -8.94 9.28
N SER A 112 -28.23 -7.92 9.48
CA SER A 112 -28.35 -7.14 10.72
C SER A 112 -28.42 -8.03 11.96
N ASP A 113 -29.44 -8.88 12.01
CA ASP A 113 -29.64 -9.85 13.08
C ASP A 113 -29.23 -11.26 12.68
N VAL A 114 -28.66 -12.01 13.62
CA VAL A 114 -28.50 -13.45 13.46
C VAL A 114 -29.85 -14.11 13.66
N LYS A 115 -30.38 -14.77 12.61
CA LYS A 115 -31.61 -15.56 12.70
C LYS A 115 -31.48 -16.58 13.82
N LYS A 116 -32.49 -16.70 14.70
CA LYS A 116 -32.48 -17.63 15.85
C LYS A 116 -32.11 -19.07 15.44
N SER A 117 -32.57 -19.53 14.28
CA SER A 117 -32.24 -20.86 13.75
C SER A 117 -30.73 -21.08 13.50
N LEU A 118 -29.97 -20.03 13.17
CA LEU A 118 -28.52 -20.10 13.02
C LEU A 118 -27.83 -20.12 14.39
N SER A 119 -28.28 -19.30 15.33
CA SER A 119 -27.78 -19.29 16.71
C SER A 119 -27.99 -20.63 17.40
N ASP A 120 -29.21 -21.17 17.35
CA ASP A 120 -29.56 -22.49 17.91
C ASP A 120 -28.70 -23.60 17.27
N TRP A 121 -28.40 -23.48 15.97
CA TRP A 121 -27.53 -24.43 15.27
C TRP A 121 -26.08 -24.36 15.76
N VAL A 122 -25.52 -23.16 15.95
CA VAL A 122 -24.17 -22.95 16.49
C VAL A 122 -24.07 -23.51 17.92
N GLU A 123 -25.04 -23.21 18.78
CA GLU A 123 -25.09 -23.71 20.17
C GLU A 123 -25.17 -25.24 20.22
N LYS A 124 -26.01 -25.84 19.37
CA LYS A 124 -26.11 -27.30 19.26
C LYS A 124 -24.79 -27.93 18.82
N LYS A 125 -24.07 -27.31 17.87
CA LYS A 125 -22.76 -27.80 17.40
C LYS A 125 -21.69 -27.68 18.49
N ASN A 126 -21.62 -26.55 19.18
CA ASN A 126 -20.68 -26.35 20.30
C ASN A 126 -20.95 -27.34 21.44
N THR A 127 -22.23 -27.53 21.80
CA THR A 127 -22.61 -28.49 22.85
C THR A 127 -22.17 -29.91 22.49
N LYS A 128 -22.41 -30.32 21.23
CA LYS A 128 -21.99 -31.63 20.73
C LYS A 128 -20.46 -31.77 20.73
N ALA A 129 -19.74 -30.78 20.19
CA ALA A 129 -18.29 -30.79 20.15
C ALA A 129 -17.66 -30.84 21.56
N LYS A 130 -18.27 -30.16 22.53
CA LYS A 130 -17.83 -30.18 23.93
C LYS A 130 -18.08 -31.53 24.60
N ALA A 131 -19.19 -32.20 24.27
CA ALA A 131 -19.50 -33.54 24.78
C ALA A 131 -18.61 -34.64 24.16
N GLU A 132 -18.17 -34.45 22.91
CA GLU A 132 -17.28 -35.36 22.19
C GLU A 132 -15.80 -35.12 22.51
N ARG A 133 -15.47 -34.03 23.23
CA ARG A 133 -14.10 -33.69 23.61
C ARG A 133 -13.65 -34.58 24.76
N ASP A 134 -12.69 -35.47 24.48
CA ASP A 134 -11.94 -36.17 25.51
C ASP A 134 -10.88 -35.22 26.11
N ASP A 135 -10.58 -35.36 27.41
CA ASP A 135 -9.57 -34.58 28.13
C ASP A 135 -8.16 -34.76 27.52
N SER A 136 -7.96 -35.82 26.73
CA SER A 136 -6.73 -36.11 26.00
C SER A 136 -6.52 -35.28 24.73
N THR A 137 -7.55 -34.60 24.21
CA THR A 137 -7.44 -33.80 22.98
C THR A 137 -6.95 -32.39 23.32
N PRO A 138 -5.72 -32.00 22.93
CA PRO A 138 -5.23 -30.65 23.21
C PRO A 138 -6.10 -29.62 22.49
N PHE A 139 -6.45 -28.54 23.18
CA PHE A 139 -7.12 -27.38 22.59
C PHE A 139 -6.15 -26.19 22.63
N PRO A 140 -5.89 -25.51 21.50
CA PRO A 140 -6.46 -25.68 20.15
C PRO A 140 -5.90 -26.89 19.38
N CYS A 141 -6.61 -27.34 18.35
CA CYS A 141 -6.22 -28.47 17.48
C CYS A 141 -6.71 -28.28 16.04
N LEU A 142 -6.29 -29.19 15.16
CA LEU A 142 -6.80 -29.28 13.79
C LEU A 142 -8.33 -29.46 13.77
N PRO A 143 -9.05 -28.75 12.88
CA PRO A 143 -10.50 -28.93 12.71
C PRO A 143 -10.88 -30.37 12.39
N SER A 144 -10.06 -31.10 11.61
CA SER A 144 -10.20 -32.53 11.27
C SER A 144 -10.26 -33.46 12.47
N VAL A 145 -9.67 -33.07 13.60
CA VAL A 145 -9.63 -33.84 14.84
C VAL A 145 -10.82 -33.50 15.72
N ALA A 146 -11.05 -32.21 15.97
CA ALA A 146 -12.20 -31.74 16.73
C ALA A 146 -12.61 -30.34 16.26
N LEU A 147 -13.91 -30.06 16.32
CA LEU A 147 -14.44 -28.76 15.94
C LEU A 147 -13.92 -27.66 16.90
N PRO A 148 -13.52 -26.50 16.36
CA PRO A 148 -13.23 -25.33 17.19
C PRO A 148 -14.53 -24.79 17.82
N GLU A 149 -14.39 -23.89 18.78
CA GLU A 149 -15.57 -23.22 19.33
C GLU A 149 -16.16 -22.27 18.28
N LEU A 150 -17.42 -22.48 17.92
CA LEU A 150 -18.11 -21.77 16.86
C LEU A 150 -18.79 -20.51 17.38
N HIS A 151 -18.69 -19.42 16.64
CA HIS A 151 -19.31 -18.13 16.94
C HIS A 151 -20.05 -17.63 15.70
N ILE A 152 -21.14 -16.89 15.88
CA ILE A 152 -21.83 -16.21 14.77
C ILE A 152 -22.20 -14.79 15.18
N LEU A 153 -21.81 -13.82 14.37
CA LEU A 153 -22.03 -12.40 14.61
C LEU A 153 -22.75 -11.78 13.43
N GLY A 154 -23.84 -11.07 13.73
CA GLY A 154 -24.60 -10.28 12.78
C GLY A 154 -23.98 -8.90 12.55
N TRP A 155 -24.47 -8.20 11.53
CA TRP A 155 -23.95 -6.90 11.14
C TRP A 155 -24.07 -5.85 12.23
N ASP A 156 -25.15 -5.84 13.02
CA ASP A 156 -25.30 -4.84 14.09
C ASP A 156 -24.22 -4.99 15.17
N GLU A 157 -23.82 -6.23 15.48
CA GLU A 157 -22.69 -6.49 16.38
C GLU A 157 -21.35 -6.12 15.73
N ILE A 158 -21.11 -6.57 14.49
CA ILE A 158 -19.88 -6.27 13.72
C ILE A 158 -19.66 -4.75 13.63
N ARG A 159 -20.71 -4.00 13.29
CA ARG A 159 -20.69 -2.55 13.16
C ARG A 159 -20.36 -1.85 14.48
N SER A 160 -20.81 -2.39 15.60
CA SER A 160 -20.52 -1.80 16.92
C SER A 160 -19.01 -1.76 17.23
N TYR A 161 -18.24 -2.71 16.68
CA TYR A 161 -16.78 -2.73 16.85
C TYR A 161 -16.05 -1.63 16.09
N LEU A 162 -16.63 -1.05 15.04
CA LEU A 162 -16.07 0.14 14.39
C LEU A 162 -16.00 1.32 15.39
N GLY A 163 -16.99 1.43 16.28
CA GLY A 163 -17.03 2.46 17.32
C GLY A 163 -15.96 2.30 18.41
N GLN A 164 -15.23 1.18 18.45
CA GLN A 164 -14.16 0.94 19.43
C GLN A 164 -12.85 1.63 19.05
N SER A 165 -12.77 2.22 17.86
CA SER A 165 -11.57 2.87 17.36
C SER A 165 -11.90 4.08 16.49
N THR A 166 -11.38 5.24 16.88
CA THR A 166 -11.42 6.45 16.03
C THR A 166 -10.83 6.16 14.65
N PHE A 167 -9.81 5.29 14.58
CA PHE A 167 -9.19 4.84 13.32
C PHE A 167 -10.16 4.13 12.42
N LEU A 168 -10.92 3.19 12.95
CA LEU A 168 -11.92 2.48 12.15
C LEU A 168 -13.05 3.40 11.71
N LEU A 169 -13.51 4.30 12.59
CA LEU A 169 -14.54 5.28 12.23
C LEU A 169 -14.12 6.19 11.08
N TRP A 170 -12.84 6.53 10.97
CA TRP A 170 -12.35 7.42 9.91
C TRP A 170 -12.00 6.64 8.65
N LYS A 171 -11.32 5.49 8.79
CA LYS A 171 -11.01 4.56 7.69
C LYS A 171 -12.28 4.19 6.92
N TRP A 172 -13.35 3.83 7.62
CA TRP A 172 -14.62 3.43 6.99
C TRP A 172 -15.58 4.60 6.77
N GLN A 173 -15.08 5.83 6.76
CA GLN A 173 -15.82 7.07 6.50
C GLN A 173 -17.07 7.32 7.38
N VAL A 174 -17.19 6.66 8.55
CA VAL A 174 -18.30 6.85 9.48
C VAL A 174 -18.26 8.24 10.12
N SER A 175 -17.06 8.76 10.41
CA SER A 175 -16.85 10.04 11.10
C SER A 175 -15.64 10.80 10.55
N ILE A 176 -15.71 11.29 9.31
CA ILE A 176 -14.65 12.17 8.80
C ILE A 176 -14.71 13.54 9.49
N PRO A 177 -13.60 14.08 10.03
CA PRO A 177 -13.55 15.45 10.52
C PRO A 177 -13.97 16.46 9.44
N VAL A 178 -14.80 17.43 9.82
CA VAL A 178 -15.33 18.43 8.87
C VAL A 178 -14.16 19.19 8.22
N GLY A 179 -14.16 19.26 6.89
CA GLY A 179 -13.13 19.99 6.12
C GLY A 179 -11.86 19.19 5.83
N GLN A 180 -11.76 17.92 6.22
CA GLN A 180 -10.63 17.05 5.90
C GLN A 180 -11.04 15.96 4.90
N ASN A 181 -10.31 15.87 3.78
CA ASN A 181 -10.47 14.80 2.79
C ASN A 181 -9.40 13.72 3.02
N PHE A 182 -9.69 12.79 3.92
CA PHE A 182 -8.86 11.61 4.13
C PHE A 182 -9.23 10.51 3.14
N HIS A 183 -8.30 10.16 2.24
CA HIS A 183 -8.37 9.02 1.32
C HIS A 183 -7.88 7.75 2.03
N LEU A 184 -8.53 7.42 3.13
CA LEU A 184 -8.22 6.22 3.92
C LEU A 184 -9.23 5.10 3.67
N ASP A 185 -10.23 5.34 2.83
CA ASP A 185 -11.27 4.37 2.54
C ASP A 185 -10.71 3.06 1.99
N GLY A 186 -11.05 1.95 2.64
CA GLY A 186 -10.55 0.63 2.29
C GLY A 186 -9.02 0.48 2.34
N LEU A 187 -8.27 1.41 2.95
CA LEU A 187 -6.80 1.37 2.98
C LEU A 187 -6.32 0.10 3.69
N ASP A 188 -5.67 -0.79 2.95
CA ASP A 188 -4.97 -1.94 3.51
C ASP A 188 -3.67 -1.49 4.19
N ILE A 189 -3.72 -1.28 5.51
CA ILE A 189 -2.56 -0.86 6.31
C ILE A 189 -1.46 -1.92 6.27
N ASN A 190 -1.82 -3.21 6.24
CA ASN A 190 -0.85 -4.30 6.21
C ASN A 190 -0.15 -4.33 4.85
N GLY A 191 -0.90 -4.14 3.77
CA GLY A 191 -0.36 -3.92 2.43
C GLY A 191 0.58 -2.72 2.41
N LEU A 192 0.16 -1.57 2.96
CA LEU A 192 0.98 -0.36 3.03
C LEU A 192 2.26 -0.57 3.86
N ASP A 193 2.19 -1.19 5.05
CA ASP A 193 3.35 -1.53 5.88
C ASP A 193 4.35 -2.40 5.10
N ARG A 194 3.84 -3.40 4.37
CA ARG A 194 4.66 -4.27 3.54
C ARG A 194 5.37 -3.49 2.42
N GLU A 195 4.65 -2.63 1.69
CA GLU A 195 5.25 -1.80 0.63
C GLU A 195 6.28 -0.81 1.21
N VAL A 196 5.97 -0.19 2.36
CA VAL A 196 6.88 0.70 3.08
C VAL A 196 8.13 -0.02 3.60
N ARG A 197 8.04 -1.28 4.02
CA ARG A 197 9.22 -2.04 4.50
C ARG A 197 10.14 -2.44 3.36
N ARG A 198 9.59 -2.83 2.22
CA ARG A 198 10.37 -3.30 1.06
C ARG A 198 10.92 -2.19 0.18
N PHE A 199 10.62 -0.92 0.45
CA PHE A 199 11.01 0.19 -0.43
C PHE A 199 12.52 0.31 -0.71
N LYS A 200 13.37 -0.25 0.16
CA LYS A 200 14.82 -0.29 -0.01
C LYS A 200 15.31 -1.55 -0.71
N ASP A 201 14.46 -2.55 -0.87
CA ASP A 201 14.84 -3.82 -1.46
C ASP A 201 15.12 -3.61 -2.95
N GLU A 202 16.08 -4.37 -3.48
CA GLU A 202 16.25 -4.46 -4.93
C GLU A 202 15.36 -5.58 -5.41
N ILE A 203 14.28 -5.22 -6.11
CA ILE A 203 13.28 -6.16 -6.58
C ILE A 203 13.46 -6.36 -8.09
N ASP A 204 13.53 -7.62 -8.51
CA ASP A 204 13.50 -8.00 -9.90
C ASP A 204 12.04 -8.25 -10.33
N PRO A 205 11.50 -7.51 -11.33
CA PRO A 205 10.18 -7.75 -11.90
C PRO A 205 9.92 -9.18 -12.38
N ALA A 206 10.96 -9.91 -12.79
CA ALA A 206 10.84 -11.30 -13.22
C ALA A 206 10.61 -12.26 -12.05
N GLU A 207 11.08 -11.91 -10.85
CA GLU A 207 10.89 -12.71 -9.62
C GLU A 207 9.66 -12.25 -8.83
N THR A 208 9.39 -10.95 -8.82
CA THR A 208 8.24 -10.35 -8.13
C THR A 208 7.45 -9.51 -9.14
N PRO A 209 6.32 -10.05 -9.65
CA PRO A 209 5.50 -9.35 -10.63
C PRO A 209 4.97 -8.01 -10.12
N LEU A 210 4.89 -7.02 -11.01
CA LEU A 210 4.33 -5.71 -10.70
C LEU A 210 2.82 -5.81 -10.49
N SER A 211 2.30 -5.07 -9.51
CA SER A 211 0.86 -4.81 -9.43
C SER A 211 0.46 -3.76 -10.46
N GLN A 212 -0.81 -3.76 -10.88
CA GLN A 212 -1.33 -2.72 -11.79
C GLN A 212 -1.08 -1.31 -11.26
N GLU A 213 -1.29 -1.09 -9.96
CA GLU A 213 -1.00 0.19 -9.30
C GLU A 213 0.48 0.61 -9.46
N ALA A 214 1.41 -0.34 -9.42
CA ALA A 214 2.83 -0.06 -9.61
C ALA A 214 3.16 0.24 -11.08
N ILE A 215 2.53 -0.47 -12.03
CA ILE A 215 2.69 -0.24 -13.48
C ILE A 215 2.26 1.19 -13.83
N ASP A 216 1.05 1.59 -13.43
CA ASP A 216 0.51 2.92 -13.72
C ASP A 216 1.41 4.03 -13.14
N ALA A 217 1.94 3.82 -11.93
CA ALA A 217 2.88 4.76 -11.30
C ALA A 217 4.23 4.81 -12.01
N ILE A 218 4.77 3.68 -12.47
CA ILE A 218 6.02 3.62 -13.23
C ILE A 218 5.89 4.38 -14.54
N GLU A 219 4.82 4.14 -15.29
CA GLU A 219 4.55 4.84 -16.55
C GLU A 219 4.42 6.34 -16.34
N SER A 220 3.66 6.76 -15.32
CA SER A 220 3.50 8.17 -14.98
C SER A 220 4.84 8.84 -14.62
N LEU A 221 5.64 8.22 -13.75
CA LEU A 221 6.93 8.77 -13.31
C LEU A 221 7.96 8.84 -14.45
N LEU A 222 8.02 7.80 -15.29
CA LEU A 222 8.96 7.71 -16.41
C LEU A 222 8.55 8.56 -17.61
N SER A 223 7.28 8.99 -17.71
CA SER A 223 6.80 9.87 -18.80
C SER A 223 7.55 11.20 -18.90
N THR A 224 8.19 11.63 -17.81
CA THR A 224 9.01 12.85 -17.77
C THR A 224 10.38 12.69 -18.42
N ILE A 225 10.78 11.45 -18.74
CA ILE A 225 12.07 11.10 -19.32
C ILE A 225 11.92 10.83 -20.82
N ASP A 226 12.50 11.70 -21.65
CA ASP A 226 12.58 11.48 -23.10
C ASP A 226 13.74 10.51 -23.42
N ILE A 227 13.39 9.23 -23.63
CA ILE A 227 14.35 8.14 -23.89
C ILE A 227 15.20 8.42 -25.13
N GLU A 228 14.58 8.87 -26.21
CA GLU A 228 15.25 9.07 -27.50
C GLU A 228 16.23 10.24 -27.41
N ARG A 229 15.85 11.32 -26.75
CA ARG A 229 16.75 12.46 -26.52
C ARG A 229 17.86 12.14 -25.50
N ILE A 230 17.64 11.26 -24.54
CA ILE A 230 18.69 10.84 -23.61
C ILE A 230 19.77 10.03 -24.31
N LEU A 231 19.42 9.21 -25.31
CA LEU A 231 20.39 8.42 -26.07
C LEU A 231 21.37 9.26 -26.87
N THR A 232 20.99 10.49 -27.25
CA THR A 232 21.86 11.38 -28.04
C THR A 232 22.83 12.19 -27.18
N ILE A 233 22.67 12.18 -25.85
CA ILE A 233 23.56 12.88 -24.93
C ILE A 233 24.98 12.33 -25.05
N GLY A 234 25.95 13.23 -25.30
CA GLY A 234 27.36 12.88 -25.47
C GLY A 234 27.76 12.58 -26.91
N ALA A 235 26.81 12.50 -27.85
CA ALA A 235 27.10 12.39 -29.28
C ALA A 235 27.47 13.74 -29.90
N GLY A 236 26.94 14.84 -29.35
CA GLY A 236 27.22 16.21 -29.77
C GLY A 236 27.33 17.15 -28.58
N PRO A 237 27.82 18.39 -28.79
CA PRO A 237 28.06 19.33 -27.71
C PRO A 237 26.78 19.98 -27.16
N LEU A 238 25.64 19.87 -27.85
CA LEU A 238 24.40 20.56 -27.49
C LEU A 238 23.40 19.60 -26.84
N ILE A 239 22.80 20.04 -25.75
CA ILE A 239 21.75 19.31 -25.02
C ILE A 239 20.58 20.25 -24.76
N ASP A 240 19.37 19.84 -25.12
CA ASP A 240 18.16 20.58 -24.81
C ASP A 240 17.89 20.55 -23.29
N VAL A 241 17.68 21.73 -22.71
CA VAL A 241 17.42 21.90 -21.26
C VAL A 241 16.22 21.07 -20.79
N LYS A 242 15.23 20.83 -21.65
CA LYS A 242 14.06 20.01 -21.34
C LYS A 242 14.44 18.58 -20.97
N VAL A 243 15.52 18.03 -21.54
CA VAL A 243 16.00 16.68 -21.20
C VAL A 243 16.55 16.65 -19.77
N VAL A 244 17.36 17.66 -19.42
CA VAL A 244 17.89 17.82 -18.06
C VAL A 244 16.77 18.05 -17.04
N ASN A 245 15.80 18.89 -17.39
CA ASN A 245 14.62 19.17 -16.57
C ASN A 245 13.75 17.93 -16.38
N GLY A 246 13.52 17.13 -17.42
CA GLY A 246 12.79 15.87 -17.34
C GLY A 246 13.40 14.88 -16.35
N ILE A 247 14.73 14.67 -16.45
CA ILE A 247 15.50 13.88 -15.48
C ILE A 247 15.36 14.46 -14.06
N GLY A 248 15.43 15.79 -13.94
CA GLY A 248 15.22 16.51 -12.68
C GLY A 248 13.85 16.27 -12.06
N THR A 249 12.78 16.33 -12.85
CA THR A 249 11.41 16.07 -12.42
C THR A 249 11.26 14.65 -11.88
N PHE A 250 11.69 13.64 -12.63
CA PHE A 250 11.68 12.24 -12.19
C PHE A 250 12.39 12.04 -10.83
N ILE A 251 13.60 12.61 -10.68
CA ILE A 251 14.37 12.53 -9.43
C ILE A 251 13.60 13.18 -8.26
N ASN A 252 13.03 14.36 -8.50
CA ASN A 252 12.30 15.11 -7.47
C ASN A 252 11.02 14.38 -7.05
N GLU A 253 10.27 13.81 -8.00
CA GLU A 253 9.06 13.04 -7.70
C GLU A 253 9.37 11.81 -6.84
N LEU A 254 10.42 11.06 -7.16
CA LEU A 254 10.82 9.93 -6.32
C LEU A 254 11.41 10.37 -4.98
N ALA A 255 12.12 11.50 -4.93
CA ALA A 255 12.59 12.06 -3.67
C ALA A 255 11.41 12.44 -2.75
N GLU A 256 10.32 12.93 -3.32
CA GLU A 256 9.10 13.24 -2.58
C GLU A 256 8.41 11.96 -2.08
N THR A 257 8.26 10.94 -2.92
CA THR A 257 7.76 9.63 -2.48
C THR A 257 8.62 9.05 -1.34
N TYR A 258 9.94 9.17 -1.42
CA TYR A 258 10.85 8.75 -0.35
C TYR A 258 10.64 9.52 0.96
N ARG A 259 10.39 10.84 0.89
CA ARG A 259 10.06 11.65 2.07
C ARG A 259 8.77 11.18 2.71
N VAL A 260 7.74 10.91 1.91
CA VAL A 260 6.45 10.40 2.41
C VAL A 260 6.61 9.03 3.05
N ILE A 261 7.35 8.09 2.45
CA ILE A 261 7.63 6.77 3.05
C ILE A 261 8.23 6.91 4.46
N ARG A 262 9.14 7.87 4.67
CA ARG A 262 9.80 8.11 5.96
C ARG A 262 8.86 8.58 7.07
N THR A 263 7.65 9.06 6.75
CA THR A 263 6.68 9.49 7.76
C THR A 263 5.90 8.32 8.36
N TYR A 264 5.95 7.13 7.76
CA TYR A 264 5.18 5.96 8.20
C TYR A 264 5.36 5.60 9.69
N PRO A 265 6.59 5.50 10.24
CA PRO A 265 6.74 5.19 11.68
C PRO A 265 6.10 6.25 12.58
N GLU A 266 6.14 7.51 12.17
CA GLU A 266 5.51 8.60 12.91
C GLU A 266 3.98 8.55 12.80
N ALA A 267 3.46 8.24 11.60
CA ALA A 267 2.04 8.08 11.34
C ALA A 267 1.44 6.99 12.27
N ILE A 268 2.04 5.80 12.27
CA ILE A 268 1.62 4.68 13.13
C ILE A 268 1.73 5.02 14.62
N ARG A 269 2.83 5.69 15.04
CA ARG A 269 2.99 6.09 16.44
C ARG A 269 1.91 7.08 16.90
N LYS A 270 1.39 7.91 16.01
CA LYS A 270 0.43 8.98 16.31
C LYS A 270 -1.01 8.49 16.35
N ILE A 271 -1.40 7.55 15.49
CA ILE A 271 -2.78 7.01 15.47
C ILE A 271 -3.17 6.28 16.75
N ASP A 272 -2.19 5.74 17.49
CA ASP A 272 -2.41 5.03 18.77
C ASP A 272 -2.46 5.97 19.99
N LYS A 273 -2.47 7.30 19.79
CA LYS A 273 -2.48 8.28 20.89
C LYS A 273 -3.90 8.58 21.35
N ARG A 274 -4.00 9.09 22.59
CA ARG A 274 -5.28 9.52 23.18
C ARG A 274 -5.65 10.96 22.83
N ASP A 275 -4.66 11.78 22.47
CA ASP A 275 -4.86 13.17 22.08
C ASP A 275 -5.37 13.24 20.63
N LEU A 276 -6.58 13.75 20.46
CA LEU A 276 -7.23 13.86 19.15
C LEU A 276 -6.45 14.71 18.15
N ILE A 277 -5.76 15.76 18.60
CA ILE A 277 -4.94 16.60 17.72
C ILE A 277 -3.75 15.78 17.18
N VAL A 278 -3.12 15.00 18.04
CA VAL A 278 -1.98 14.13 17.65
C VAL A 278 -2.45 13.02 16.72
N VAL A 279 -3.62 12.47 17.00
CA VAL A 279 -4.26 11.45 16.19
C VAL A 279 -4.57 12.01 14.79
N GLU A 280 -5.19 13.18 14.66
CA GLU A 280 -5.41 13.89 13.37
C GLU A 280 -4.13 14.08 12.56
N GLN A 281 -3.03 14.48 13.20
CA GLN A 281 -1.73 14.55 12.53
C GLN A 281 -1.27 13.18 12.01
N GLY A 282 -1.47 12.11 12.79
CA GLY A 282 -1.19 10.74 12.35
C GLY A 282 -1.95 10.36 11.08
N TYR A 283 -3.23 10.74 11.00
CA TYR A 283 -4.02 10.50 9.79
C TYR A 283 -3.62 11.34 8.61
N SER A 284 -3.22 12.60 8.80
CA SER A 284 -2.69 13.41 7.71
C SER A 284 -1.48 12.71 7.08
N LEU A 285 -0.58 12.18 7.90
CA LEU A 285 0.57 11.42 7.41
C LEU A 285 0.14 10.12 6.71
N LEU A 286 -0.81 9.36 7.28
CA LEU A 286 -1.35 8.16 6.62
C LEU A 286 -2.05 8.47 5.30
N ASN A 287 -2.73 9.61 5.21
CA ASN A 287 -3.41 10.04 4.00
C ASN A 287 -2.40 10.37 2.89
N ASP A 288 -1.29 11.01 3.23
CA ASP A 288 -0.20 11.26 2.29
C ASP A 288 0.42 9.95 1.81
N LEU A 289 0.63 8.99 2.71
CA LEU A 289 1.08 7.63 2.38
C LEU A 289 0.09 6.89 1.48
N ALA A 290 -1.20 6.97 1.78
CA ALA A 290 -2.27 6.34 1.00
C ALA A 290 -2.33 6.90 -0.43
N ARG A 291 -2.27 8.24 -0.58
CA ARG A 291 -2.21 8.91 -1.89
C ARG A 291 -0.98 8.52 -2.70
N GLN A 292 0.13 8.25 -2.03
CA GLN A 292 1.38 7.85 -2.66
C GLN A 292 1.53 6.34 -2.82
N LYS A 293 0.57 5.51 -2.39
CA LYS A 293 0.69 4.04 -2.33
C LYS A 293 1.21 3.43 -3.64
N ALA A 294 0.66 3.84 -4.78
CA ALA A 294 1.09 3.39 -6.11
C ALA A 294 2.58 3.70 -6.38
N ARG A 295 3.01 4.94 -6.08
CA ARG A 295 4.42 5.37 -6.20
C ARG A 295 5.34 4.69 -5.19
N ILE A 296 4.86 4.40 -3.97
CA ILE A 296 5.59 3.63 -2.95
C ILE A 296 5.83 2.20 -3.47
N SER A 297 4.80 1.56 -4.04
CA SER A 297 4.88 0.23 -4.65
C SER A 297 5.86 0.20 -5.85
N ALA A 298 5.90 1.27 -6.65
CA ALA A 298 6.82 1.42 -7.78
C ALA A 298 8.28 1.68 -7.39
N TYR A 299 8.52 2.25 -6.20
CA TYR A 299 9.83 2.76 -5.79
C TYR A 299 10.98 1.73 -5.88
N PRO A 300 10.84 0.47 -5.38
CA PRO A 300 11.91 -0.53 -5.46
C PRO A 300 12.41 -0.78 -6.89
N TYR A 301 11.49 -0.84 -7.85
CA TYR A 301 11.79 -1.12 -9.26
C TYR A 301 12.54 0.04 -9.92
N LEU A 302 12.20 1.28 -9.55
CA LEU A 302 12.78 2.49 -10.13
C LEU A 302 14.12 2.89 -9.51
N ARG A 303 14.50 2.30 -8.36
CA ARG A 303 15.67 2.70 -7.57
C ARG A 303 16.98 2.69 -8.38
N ARG A 304 17.19 1.67 -9.22
CA ARG A 304 18.40 1.59 -10.08
C ARG A 304 18.43 2.69 -11.14
N ILE A 305 17.28 3.01 -11.73
CA ILE A 305 17.14 4.10 -12.71
C ILE A 305 17.37 5.44 -12.02
N LEU A 306 16.82 5.64 -10.81
CA LEU A 306 17.02 6.83 -9.99
C LEU A 306 18.50 7.14 -9.76
N PHE A 307 19.31 6.16 -9.33
CA PHE A 307 20.73 6.40 -9.10
C PHE A 307 21.48 6.75 -10.40
N ALA A 308 21.13 6.12 -11.52
CA ALA A 308 21.72 6.47 -12.81
C ALA A 308 21.33 7.88 -13.26
N CYS A 309 20.06 8.27 -13.08
CA CYS A 309 19.56 9.62 -13.33
C CYS A 309 20.25 10.67 -12.46
N GLN A 310 20.46 10.40 -11.16
CA GLN A 310 21.17 11.30 -10.25
C GLN A 310 22.62 11.53 -10.69
N ALA A 311 23.33 10.46 -11.03
CA ALA A 311 24.69 10.55 -11.54
C ALA A 311 24.74 11.32 -12.87
N LEU A 312 23.82 11.05 -13.80
CA LEU A 312 23.74 11.77 -15.07
C LEU A 312 23.44 13.25 -14.86
N ARG A 313 22.43 13.59 -14.05
CA ARG A 313 22.09 14.98 -13.74
C ARG A 313 23.27 15.70 -13.11
N TRP A 314 24.00 15.06 -12.20
CA TRP A 314 25.19 15.63 -11.60
C TRP A 314 26.27 15.97 -12.64
N CYS A 315 26.49 15.13 -13.65
CA CYS A 315 27.38 15.46 -14.78
C CYS A 315 26.86 16.66 -15.60
N LEU A 316 25.54 16.77 -15.76
CA LEU A 316 24.91 17.78 -16.63
C LEU A 316 24.62 19.12 -15.95
N THR A 317 24.71 19.22 -14.62
CA THR A 317 24.37 20.45 -13.88
C THR A 317 25.55 21.02 -13.09
N ARG A 318 26.78 20.58 -13.35
CA ARG A 318 27.98 21.20 -12.79
C ARG A 318 28.23 22.57 -13.46
N PRO A 319 28.30 23.67 -12.69
CA PRO A 319 28.41 25.03 -13.25
C PRO A 319 29.59 25.21 -14.22
N GLU A 320 30.68 24.48 -14.01
CA GLU A 320 31.87 24.51 -14.85
C GLU A 320 31.76 23.66 -16.12
N CYS A 321 30.79 22.75 -16.22
CA CYS A 321 30.69 21.75 -17.28
C CYS A 321 29.83 22.19 -18.47
N TYR A 322 29.10 23.30 -18.36
CA TYR A 322 28.25 23.80 -19.44
C TYR A 322 28.20 25.32 -19.50
N MET A 323 27.76 25.84 -20.65
CA MET A 323 27.26 27.20 -20.78
C MET A 323 25.96 27.21 -21.59
N TRP A 324 25.20 28.29 -21.53
CA TRP A 324 24.06 28.48 -22.42
C TRP A 324 24.55 28.65 -23.85
N GLU A 325 23.93 27.92 -24.78
CA GLU A 325 24.17 28.12 -26.20
C GLU A 325 23.55 29.46 -26.63
N PRO A 326 24.29 30.37 -27.27
CA PRO A 326 23.70 31.59 -27.80
C PRO A 326 22.57 31.28 -28.80
N GLU A 327 21.48 32.02 -28.72
CA GLU A 327 20.34 31.86 -29.60
C GLU A 327 20.26 33.03 -30.57
N GLU A 328 19.93 32.73 -31.83
CA GLU A 328 19.63 33.75 -32.83
C GLU A 328 18.12 34.07 -32.78
N VAL A 329 17.79 35.30 -32.43
CA VAL A 329 16.41 35.80 -32.35
C VAL A 329 16.19 36.90 -33.38
N ILE A 330 15.01 36.92 -33.98
CA ILE A 330 14.60 37.99 -34.91
C ILE A 330 13.75 38.98 -34.10
N ASP A 331 14.13 40.26 -34.11
CA ASP A 331 13.41 41.30 -33.40
C ASP A 331 12.13 41.76 -34.13
N GLU A 332 11.41 42.70 -33.52
CA GLU A 332 10.17 43.26 -34.09
C GLU A 332 10.39 44.05 -35.40
N CYS A 333 11.64 44.37 -35.74
CA CYS A 333 12.04 45.03 -36.98
C CYS A 333 12.51 44.05 -38.06
N GLY A 334 12.61 42.76 -37.76
CA GLY A 334 13.09 41.73 -38.68
C GLY A 334 14.61 41.54 -38.68
N ASP A 335 15.33 42.19 -37.76
CA ASP A 335 16.78 42.08 -37.63
C ASP A 335 17.17 40.90 -36.73
N GLN A 336 18.24 40.20 -37.09
CA GLN A 336 18.72 39.01 -36.39
C GLN A 336 19.78 39.39 -35.35
N HIS A 337 19.52 39.03 -34.10
CA HIS A 337 20.39 39.28 -32.95
C HIS A 337 20.81 37.98 -32.29
N VAL A 338 22.03 37.93 -31.76
CA VAL A 338 22.50 36.84 -30.90
C VAL A 338 22.26 37.23 -29.45
N VAL A 339 21.46 36.44 -28.73
CA VAL A 339 21.15 36.63 -27.32
C VAL A 339 21.63 35.45 -26.49
N ASP A 340 21.72 35.64 -25.17
CA ASP A 340 21.96 34.54 -24.24
C ASP A 340 20.80 33.54 -24.36
N GLY A 341 21.09 32.32 -24.80
CA GLY A 341 20.05 31.32 -24.99
C GLY A 341 19.55 30.72 -23.69
N VAL A 342 18.37 30.09 -23.76
CA VAL A 342 17.66 29.50 -22.61
C VAL A 342 17.13 28.09 -22.91
N THR A 343 17.34 27.59 -24.12
CA THR A 343 16.81 26.30 -24.57
C THR A 343 17.86 25.20 -24.64
N GLN A 344 19.12 25.55 -24.92
CA GLN A 344 20.20 24.59 -25.11
C GLN A 344 21.42 24.89 -24.25
N LEU A 345 22.02 23.81 -23.75
CA LEU A 345 23.24 23.83 -22.98
C LEU A 345 24.37 23.25 -23.83
N ARG A 346 25.48 23.97 -23.92
CA ARG A 346 26.70 23.53 -24.61
C ARG A 346 27.68 22.90 -23.62
N PHE A 347 28.19 21.73 -23.97
CA PHE A 347 29.16 20.92 -23.23
C PHE A 347 30.43 20.68 -24.04
N ASN A 348 31.55 20.45 -23.34
CA ASN A 348 32.80 19.99 -23.94
C ASN A 348 32.96 18.47 -23.75
N PHE A 349 32.61 17.69 -24.76
CA PHE A 349 32.81 16.24 -24.78
C PHE A 349 34.08 15.78 -25.51
N THR A 350 34.86 16.70 -26.10
CA THR A 350 35.89 16.34 -27.09
C THR A 350 37.32 16.54 -26.60
N LYS A 351 37.61 17.56 -25.78
CA LYS A 351 39.00 17.93 -25.40
C LYS A 351 39.16 18.03 -23.89
N LYS A 352 40.11 17.26 -23.33
CA LYS A 352 40.45 17.25 -21.89
C LYS A 352 41.24 18.47 -21.40
N GLU A 353 41.94 19.16 -22.30
CA GLU A 353 42.76 20.33 -22.00
C GLU A 353 41.94 21.62 -22.19
N SER A 354 42.11 22.62 -21.31
CA SER A 354 41.38 23.90 -21.37
C SER A 354 41.78 24.72 -22.60
N THR A 355 40.95 25.45 -23.34
CA THR A 355 39.50 25.68 -23.34
C THR A 355 39.16 26.36 -24.67
N TYR A 356 38.21 25.81 -25.42
CA TYR A 356 37.37 26.61 -26.32
C TYR A 356 36.17 27.02 -25.44
N TYR A 357 35.98 28.33 -25.18
CA TYR A 357 34.89 28.92 -24.38
C TYR A 357 34.85 28.75 -22.84
N GLY A 358 35.93 28.31 -22.18
CA GLY A 358 35.97 28.30 -20.70
C GLY A 358 35.21 27.14 -20.02
N ILE A 359 34.67 26.18 -20.79
CA ILE A 359 33.89 25.04 -20.29
C ILE A 359 34.80 23.83 -19.97
N ALA A 360 34.63 23.24 -18.78
CA ALA A 360 35.34 22.04 -18.35
C ALA A 360 34.94 20.81 -19.18
N TYR A 361 35.90 19.92 -19.39
CA TYR A 361 35.67 18.64 -20.08
C TYR A 361 34.73 17.74 -19.28
N THR A 362 33.74 17.18 -19.97
CA THR A 362 32.88 16.10 -19.45
C THR A 362 33.18 14.83 -20.23
N ASP A 363 33.42 13.70 -19.56
CA ASP A 363 33.74 12.45 -20.26
C ASP A 363 32.49 11.86 -20.96
N PRO A 364 32.43 11.85 -22.31
CA PRO A 364 31.26 11.29 -23.00
C PRO A 364 31.09 9.80 -22.74
N LYS A 365 32.15 9.05 -22.41
CA LYS A 365 32.03 7.61 -22.10
C LYS A 365 31.25 7.38 -20.81
N GLU A 366 31.46 8.23 -19.81
CA GLU A 366 30.71 8.17 -18.55
C GLU A 366 29.24 8.50 -18.79
N VAL A 367 28.98 9.56 -19.56
CA VAL A 367 27.63 10.01 -19.91
C VAL A 367 26.87 8.95 -20.73
N ILE A 368 27.49 8.39 -21.78
CA ILE A 368 26.91 7.31 -22.60
C ILE A 368 26.64 6.05 -21.77
N LYS A 369 27.52 5.72 -20.82
CA LYS A 369 27.31 4.60 -19.90
C LYS A 369 26.10 4.83 -19.00
N LEU A 370 25.91 6.05 -18.49
CA LEU A 370 24.78 6.40 -17.64
C LEU A 370 23.47 6.43 -18.41
N THR A 371 23.45 7.04 -19.60
CA THR A 371 22.28 7.07 -20.48
C THR A 371 21.87 5.65 -20.89
N GLY A 372 22.84 4.80 -21.25
CA GLY A 372 22.60 3.39 -21.55
C GLY A 372 22.01 2.59 -20.39
N LYS A 373 22.45 2.85 -19.14
CA LYS A 373 21.85 2.23 -17.94
C LYS A 373 20.40 2.65 -17.72
N ILE A 374 20.11 3.94 -17.88
CA ILE A 374 18.75 4.50 -17.73
C ILE A 374 17.83 3.84 -18.76
N VAL A 375 18.20 3.90 -20.04
CA VAL A 375 17.36 3.38 -21.14
C VAL A 375 17.18 1.87 -21.04
N LYS A 376 18.24 1.11 -20.73
CA LYS A 376 18.12 -0.33 -20.50
C LYS A 376 17.17 -0.63 -19.33
N GLY A 377 17.26 0.11 -18.24
CA GLY A 377 16.38 -0.03 -17.09
C GLY A 377 14.93 0.26 -17.42
N ILE A 378 14.66 1.37 -18.12
CA ILE A 378 13.30 1.75 -18.54
C ILE A 378 12.70 0.68 -19.46
N ARG A 379 13.41 0.31 -20.53
CA ARG A 379 12.93 -0.70 -21.50
C ARG A 379 12.66 -2.04 -20.84
N TYR A 380 13.49 -2.42 -19.88
CA TYR A 380 13.30 -3.64 -19.11
C TYR A 380 12.06 -3.58 -18.22
N LEU A 381 11.77 -2.48 -17.53
CA LEU A 381 10.54 -2.35 -16.75
C LEU A 381 9.30 -2.35 -17.64
N THR A 382 9.33 -1.63 -18.76
CA THR A 382 8.20 -1.54 -19.69
C THR A 382 7.88 -2.86 -20.40
N SER A 383 8.76 -3.87 -20.39
CA SER A 383 8.42 -5.19 -20.96
C SER A 383 7.52 -6.04 -20.06
N PHE A 384 7.26 -5.57 -18.83
CA PHE A 384 6.34 -6.21 -17.88
C PHE A 384 5.05 -5.39 -17.65
N SER A 385 4.92 -4.26 -18.34
CA SER A 385 3.74 -3.38 -18.34
C SER A 385 2.66 -3.89 -19.28
#